data_AF-A0A3R9S6P0-F1
#
_entry.id   AF-A0A3R9S6P0-F1
#
_cell.length_a   1.000
_cell.length_b   1.000
_cell.length_c   1.000
_cell.angle_alpha   90.00
_cell.angle_beta   90.00
_cell.angle_gamma   90.00
#
_symmetry.space_group_name_H-M   'P 1'
#
loop_
_entity.id
_entity.type
_entity.pdbx_description
1 polymer ?
#
loop_
_entity_poly.entity_id
_entity_poly.type
_entity_poly.pdbx_seq_one_letter_code
_entity_poly.pdbx_strand_id
1 'polypeptide(L)'
;VDDYGHHPKEVEATIKAARQSHPDRRLVMLFQPHRYSRTRDCFDDFIEVLSQVDQLLLLEVYPAGEKPIVGADSRTLARSIRLRGQVEPILIDPVEGNLQNIMQNVLQPNDLLLTQGAGNVGAISVELAQHHLYVK
;
A
#
# COMPACT_ATOMS: atom_id res chain seq x y z
N VAL A 1 -11.15 -0.65 3.86
CA VAL A 1 -11.70 0.02 2.67
C VAL A 1 -10.86 -0.43 1.49
N ASP A 2 -11.49 -0.77 0.37
CA ASP A 2 -10.79 -1.20 -0.86
C ASP A 2 -10.96 -0.13 -1.93
N ASP A 3 -9.87 0.24 -2.61
CA ASP A 3 -9.88 1.27 -3.66
C ASP A 3 -8.95 0.89 -4.83
N TYR A 4 -9.47 1.05 -6.05
CA TYR A 4 -8.81 0.63 -7.29
C TYR A 4 -7.76 1.65 -7.80
N GLY A 5 -7.71 2.84 -7.20
CA GLY A 5 -6.77 3.89 -7.57
C GLY A 5 -5.34 3.38 -7.58
N HIS A 6 -4.60 3.69 -8.65
CA HIS A 6 -3.25 3.18 -8.85
C HIS A 6 -2.35 4.20 -9.56
N HIS A 7 -2.89 5.37 -9.90
CA HIS A 7 -2.12 6.57 -10.24
C HIS A 7 -1.92 7.43 -8.97
N PRO A 8 -0.78 8.13 -8.78
CA PRO A 8 -0.53 8.91 -7.57
C PRO A 8 -1.65 9.90 -7.20
N LYS A 9 -2.21 10.60 -8.19
CA LYS A 9 -3.37 11.51 -7.99
C LYS A 9 -4.60 10.82 -7.40
N GLU A 10 -4.88 9.59 -7.81
CA GLU A 10 -6.01 8.81 -7.30
C GLU A 10 -5.74 8.39 -5.85
N VAL A 11 -4.53 7.87 -5.60
CA VAL A 11 -4.08 7.49 -4.25
C VAL A 11 -4.15 8.71 -3.31
N GLU A 12 -3.73 9.88 -3.77
CA GLU A 12 -3.76 11.12 -2.98
C GLU A 12 -5.19 11.53 -2.62
N ALA A 13 -6.11 11.46 -3.59
CA ALA A 13 -7.51 11.75 -3.37
C ALA A 13 -8.12 10.80 -2.32
N THR A 14 -7.80 9.50 -2.39
CA THR A 14 -8.27 8.49 -1.45
C THR A 14 -7.71 8.74 -0.04
N ILE A 15 -6.42 9.06 0.09
CA ILE A 15 -5.81 9.43 1.39
C ILE A 15 -6.49 10.67 1.98
N LYS A 16 -6.71 11.72 1.19
CA LYS A 16 -7.38 12.95 1.64
C LYS A 16 -8.80 12.66 2.13
N ALA A 17 -9.57 11.88 1.38
CA ALA A 17 -10.93 11.50 1.76
C ALA A 17 -10.95 10.67 3.05
N ALA A 18 -10.02 9.71 3.19
CA ALA A 18 -9.88 8.90 4.39
C ALA A 18 -9.60 9.75 5.64
N ARG A 19 -8.64 10.69 5.54
CA ARG A 19 -8.28 11.61 6.64
C ARG A 19 -9.42 12.56 7.00
N GLN A 20 -10.18 13.06 6.03
CA GLN A 20 -11.34 13.92 6.29
C GLN A 20 -12.48 13.16 6.99
N SER A 21 -12.71 11.91 6.59
CA SER A 21 -13.81 11.10 7.13
C SER A 21 -13.48 10.48 8.50
N HIS A 22 -12.20 10.21 8.76
CA HIS A 22 -11.72 9.56 9.98
C HIS A 22 -10.46 10.26 10.53
N PRO A 23 -10.56 11.53 10.99
CA PRO A 23 -9.39 12.33 11.37
C PRO A 23 -8.61 11.75 12.55
N ASP A 24 -9.28 11.04 13.46
CA ASP A 24 -8.68 10.49 14.68
C ASP A 24 -8.16 9.06 14.51
N ARG A 25 -8.25 8.48 13.30
CA ARG A 25 -7.80 7.12 13.03
C ARG A 25 -6.43 7.11 12.38
N ARG A 26 -5.60 6.16 12.82
CA ARG A 26 -4.34 5.84 12.15
C ARG A 26 -4.63 5.21 10.79
N LEU A 27 -4.03 5.75 9.75
CA LEU A 27 -4.20 5.31 8.37
C LEU A 27 -3.11 4.31 8.00
N VAL A 28 -3.50 3.06 7.86
CA VAL A 28 -2.64 1.95 7.42
C VAL A 28 -2.96 1.67 5.96
N MET A 29 -1.96 1.66 5.08
CA MET A 29 -2.15 1.38 3.66
C MET A 29 -1.36 0.17 3.22
N LEU A 30 -2.04 -0.79 2.61
CA LEU A 30 -1.45 -1.86 1.80
C LEU A 30 -1.54 -1.45 0.34
N PHE A 31 -0.41 -1.10 -0.27
CA PHE A 31 -0.35 -0.63 -1.65
C PHE A 31 0.35 -1.65 -2.55
N GLN A 32 -0.26 -1.91 -3.72
CA GLN A 32 0.35 -2.68 -4.79
C GLN A 32 0.56 -1.78 -6.02
N PRO A 33 1.82 -1.44 -6.37
CA PRO A 33 2.08 -0.71 -7.60
C PRO A 33 1.63 -1.53 -8.82
N HIS A 34 1.05 -0.87 -9.82
CA HIS A 34 0.57 -1.52 -11.04
C HIS A 34 1.37 -1.03 -12.26
N ARG A 35 2.07 -1.96 -12.92
CA ARG A 35 3.06 -1.79 -14.00
C ARG A 35 4.39 -1.19 -13.55
N TYR A 36 5.48 -1.71 -14.12
CA TYR A 36 6.83 -1.17 -13.92
C TYR A 36 6.98 0.19 -14.63
N SER A 37 6.40 0.33 -15.81
CA SER A 37 6.42 1.57 -16.60
C SER A 37 5.83 2.74 -15.81
N ARG A 38 4.65 2.57 -15.22
CA ARG A 38 4.01 3.58 -14.38
C ARG A 38 4.81 3.88 -13.11
N THR A 39 5.33 2.84 -12.46
CA THR A 39 6.16 3.02 -11.25
C THR A 39 7.40 3.86 -11.56
N ARG A 40 8.02 3.68 -12.74
CA ARG A 40 9.13 4.51 -13.23
C ARG A 40 8.66 5.95 -13.52
N ASP A 41 7.60 6.09 -14.33
CA ASP A 41 7.20 7.39 -14.88
C ASP A 41 6.65 8.33 -13.82
N CYS A 42 6.08 7.78 -12.73
CA CYS A 42 5.51 8.54 -11.62
C CYS A 42 6.27 8.29 -10.30
N PHE A 43 7.55 7.93 -10.37
CA PHE A 43 8.30 7.45 -9.20
C PHE A 43 8.31 8.45 -8.04
N ASP A 44 8.67 9.71 -8.31
CA ASP A 44 8.75 10.76 -7.30
C ASP A 44 7.37 11.11 -6.73
N ASP A 45 6.34 11.17 -7.58
CA ASP A 45 4.95 11.40 -7.16
C ASP A 45 4.46 10.28 -6.23
N PHE A 46 4.81 9.01 -6.52
CA PHE A 46 4.50 7.89 -5.63
C PHE A 46 5.17 8.03 -4.28
N ILE A 47 6.44 8.43 -4.25
CA ILE A 47 7.15 8.67 -2.99
C ILE A 47 6.42 9.74 -2.18
N GLU A 48 6.03 10.85 -2.81
CA GLU A 48 5.33 11.94 -2.14
C GLU A 48 3.99 11.52 -1.55
N VAL A 49 3.15 10.83 -2.34
CA VAL A 49 1.81 10.47 -1.90
C VAL A 49 1.81 9.34 -0.87
N LEU A 50 2.63 8.31 -1.07
CA LEU A 50 2.68 7.16 -0.17
C LEU A 50 3.32 7.51 1.19
N SER A 51 4.05 8.62 1.28
CA SER A 51 4.63 9.11 2.54
C SER A 51 3.61 9.80 3.45
N GLN A 52 2.35 9.97 3.03
CA GLN A 52 1.30 10.68 3.78
C GLN A 52 0.47 9.78 4.72
N VAL A 53 0.69 8.46 4.69
CA VAL A 53 0.03 7.49 5.56
C VAL A 53 0.84 7.26 6.84
N ASP A 54 0.21 6.73 7.89
CA ASP A 54 0.91 6.49 9.17
C ASP A 54 1.70 5.18 9.15
N GLN A 55 1.21 4.19 8.40
CA GLN A 55 1.92 2.94 8.17
C GLN A 55 1.70 2.48 6.73
N LEU A 56 2.80 2.15 6.06
CA LEU A 56 2.80 1.69 4.68
C LEU A 56 3.28 0.25 4.60
N LEU A 57 2.51 -0.60 3.92
CA LEU A 57 2.89 -1.93 3.48
C LEU A 57 2.91 -1.95 1.95
N LEU A 58 3.98 -2.50 1.38
CA LEU A 58 4.20 -2.54 -0.07
C LEU A 58 4.28 -3.97 -0.55
N LEU A 59 3.38 -4.33 -1.47
CA LEU A 59 3.46 -5.56 -2.24
C LEU A 59 4.44 -5.38 -3.41
N GLU A 60 4.87 -6.49 -4.02
CA GLU A 60 5.60 -6.43 -5.28
C GLU A 60 4.75 -5.81 -6.39
N VAL A 61 5.43 -5.17 -7.35
CA VAL A 61 4.78 -4.55 -8.51
C VAL A 61 3.99 -5.60 -9.27
N TYR A 62 2.70 -5.36 -9.45
CA TYR A 62 1.88 -6.15 -10.36
C TYR A 62 2.30 -5.85 -11.81
N PRO A 63 2.89 -6.80 -12.54
CA PRO A 63 3.58 -6.51 -13.80
C PRO A 63 2.64 -6.15 -14.94
N ALA A 64 1.41 -6.68 -14.94
CA ALA A 64 0.45 -6.55 -16.06
C ALA A 64 1.07 -6.86 -17.44
N GLY A 65 1.91 -7.90 -17.50
CA GLY A 65 2.60 -8.35 -18.72
C GLY A 65 3.95 -7.66 -19.00
N GLU A 66 4.37 -6.70 -18.18
CA GLU A 66 5.64 -6.01 -18.35
C GLU A 66 6.82 -6.80 -17.78
N LYS A 67 7.98 -6.66 -18.42
CA LYS A 67 9.24 -7.10 -17.85
C LYS A 67 9.67 -6.12 -16.74
N PRO A 68 10.35 -6.60 -15.68
CA PRO A 68 10.92 -5.72 -14.66
C PRO A 68 11.77 -4.61 -15.27
N ILE A 69 11.64 -3.40 -14.74
CA ILE A 69 12.45 -2.24 -15.09
C ILE A 69 13.33 -1.89 -13.88
N VAL A 70 14.63 -1.76 -14.11
CA VAL A 70 15.61 -1.44 -13.05
C VAL A 70 15.22 -0.13 -12.37
N GLY A 71 15.15 -0.16 -11.04
CA GLY A 71 14.80 1.00 -10.21
C GLY A 71 13.31 1.31 -10.12
N ALA A 72 12.45 0.57 -10.84
CA ALA A 72 11.00 0.78 -10.83
C ALA A 72 10.26 -0.33 -10.07
N ASP A 73 10.88 -0.89 -9.03
CA ASP A 73 10.32 -1.93 -8.19
C ASP A 73 9.95 -1.41 -6.79
N SER A 74 9.14 -2.17 -6.07
CA SER A 74 8.69 -1.81 -4.72
C SER A 74 9.83 -1.67 -3.73
N ARG A 75 10.96 -2.37 -3.94
CA ARG A 75 12.14 -2.30 -3.05
C ARG A 75 12.84 -0.95 -3.18
N THR A 76 12.97 -0.46 -4.41
CA THR A 76 13.51 0.86 -4.73
C THR A 76 12.58 1.96 -4.21
N LEU A 77 11.27 1.78 -4.40
CA LEU A 77 10.26 2.70 -3.86
C LEU A 77 10.32 2.77 -2.33
N ALA A 78 10.33 1.62 -1.65
CA ALA A 78 10.43 1.51 -0.20
C ALA A 78 11.68 2.19 0.36
N ARG A 79 12.84 1.96 -0.28
CA ARG A 79 14.10 2.62 0.10
C ARG A 79 14.00 4.13 -0.01
N SER A 80 13.40 4.63 -1.08
CA SER A 80 13.30 6.07 -1.35
C SER A 80 12.35 6.76 -0.37
N ILE A 81 11.22 6.12 -0.04
CA ILE A 81 10.29 6.59 1.00
C ILE A 81 10.97 6.59 2.37
N ARG A 82 11.66 5.50 2.74
CA ARG A 82 12.43 5.40 4.00
C ARG A 82 13.44 6.53 4.15
N LEU A 83 14.13 6.91 3.07
CA LEU A 83 15.10 8.01 3.09
C LEU A 83 14.47 9.38 3.38
N ARG A 84 13.16 9.57 3.14
CA ARG A 84 12.45 10.80 3.54
C ARG A 84 12.13 10.84 5.03
N GLY A 85 12.12 9.70 5.71
CA GLY A 85 11.92 9.60 7.16
C GLY A 85 10.50 9.90 7.65
N GLN A 86 9.51 9.99 6.75
CA GLN A 86 8.12 10.30 7.09
C GLN A 86 7.32 9.05 7.48
N VAL A 87 7.57 7.94 6.80
CA VAL A 87 6.98 6.63 7.08
C VAL A 87 8.02 5.55 6.80
N GLU A 88 7.97 4.46 7.56
CA GLU A 88 8.84 3.29 7.39
C GLU A 88 8.07 2.19 6.65
N PRO A 89 8.37 1.93 5.36
CA PRO A 89 7.62 0.94 4.58
C PRO A 89 8.01 -0.49 4.93
N ILE A 90 7.00 -1.34 5.09
CA ILE A 90 7.18 -2.79 5.24
C ILE A 90 6.95 -3.45 3.88
N LEU A 91 7.99 -4.09 3.34
CA LEU A 91 7.86 -4.89 2.13
C LEU A 91 7.23 -6.23 2.46
N ILE A 92 6.22 -6.60 1.70
CA ILE A 92 5.50 -7.85 1.84
C ILE A 92 5.93 -8.78 0.72
N ASP A 93 6.54 -9.89 1.10
CA ASP A 93 6.81 -10.99 0.19
C ASP A 93 5.52 -11.83 0.05
N PRO A 94 5.00 -12.03 -1.18
CA PRO A 94 3.77 -12.77 -1.42
C PRO A 94 3.86 -14.29 -1.16
N VAL A 95 4.97 -14.84 -0.64
CA VAL A 95 4.99 -16.24 -0.20
C VAL A 95 3.81 -16.52 0.74
N GLU A 96 2.94 -17.43 0.29
CA GLU A 96 1.65 -17.73 0.89
C GLU A 96 1.79 -18.08 2.38
N GLY A 97 1.07 -17.34 3.23
CA GLY A 97 1.01 -17.56 4.68
C GLY A 97 1.62 -16.45 5.55
N ASN A 98 2.34 -15.48 4.99
CA ASN A 98 2.94 -14.40 5.80
C ASN A 98 2.03 -13.19 5.99
N LEU A 99 1.14 -12.90 5.03
CA LEU A 99 0.37 -11.66 5.05
C LEU A 99 -0.51 -11.55 6.31
N GLN A 100 -1.28 -12.59 6.66
CA GLN A 100 -2.13 -12.56 7.84
C GLN A 100 -1.32 -12.27 9.13
N ASN A 101 -0.18 -12.93 9.30
CA ASN A 101 0.70 -12.73 10.44
C ASN A 101 1.27 -11.31 10.47
N ILE A 102 1.67 -10.76 9.32
CA ILE A 102 2.15 -9.38 9.24
C ILE A 102 1.01 -8.42 9.62
N MET A 103 -0.18 -8.60 9.06
CA MET A 103 -1.33 -7.74 9.36
C MET A 103 -1.70 -7.80 10.85
N GLN A 104 -1.67 -8.97 11.49
CA GLN A 104 -1.91 -9.10 12.94
C GLN A 104 -0.89 -8.36 13.81
N ASN A 105 0.37 -8.28 13.36
CA ASN A 105 1.43 -7.58 14.10
C ASN A 105 1.43 -6.07 13.83
N VAL A 106 0.96 -5.65 12.66
CA VAL A 106 0.97 -4.24 12.22
C VAL A 106 -0.29 -3.50 12.67
N LEU A 107 -1.46 -4.13 12.52
CA LEU A 107 -2.73 -3.50 12.81
C LEU A 107 -2.95 -3.31 14.31
N GLN A 108 -3.53 -2.16 14.64
CA GLN A 108 -3.92 -1.77 15.98
C GLN A 108 -5.44 -1.57 16.05
N PRO A 109 -6.03 -1.64 17.26
CA PRO A 109 -7.41 -1.23 17.45
C PRO A 109 -7.65 0.17 16.87
N ASN A 110 -8.80 0.35 16.22
CA ASN A 110 -9.22 1.62 15.60
C ASN A 110 -8.43 2.09 14.37
N ASP A 111 -7.55 1.27 13.80
CA ASP A 111 -6.93 1.55 12.50
C ASP A 111 -7.96 1.65 11.37
N LEU A 112 -7.69 2.55 10.42
CA LEU A 112 -8.32 2.54 9.11
C LEU A 112 -7.38 1.88 8.10
N LEU A 113 -7.68 0.64 7.71
CA LEU A 113 -6.95 -0.07 6.67
C LEU A 113 -7.49 0.28 5.28
N LEU A 114 -6.60 0.79 4.42
CA LEU A 114 -6.80 0.94 2.98
C LEU A 114 -6.05 -0.15 2.22
N THR A 115 -6.76 -0.93 1.41
CA THR A 115 -6.18 -1.76 0.36
C THR A 115 -6.26 -1.00 -0.96
N GLN A 116 -5.12 -0.74 -1.59
CA GLN A 116 -5.01 0.23 -2.68
C GLN A 116 -4.23 -0.36 -3.86
N GLY A 117 -4.85 -0.36 -5.04
CA GLY A 117 -4.22 -0.74 -6.30
C GLY A 117 -5.12 -1.56 -7.23
N ALA A 118 -4.59 -1.86 -8.43
CA ALA A 118 -5.35 -2.45 -9.53
C ALA A 118 -4.96 -3.89 -9.89
N GLY A 119 -4.06 -4.51 -9.12
CA GLY A 119 -3.65 -5.89 -9.30
C GLY A 119 -4.53 -6.86 -8.52
N ASN A 120 -3.91 -7.82 -7.83
CA ASN A 120 -4.61 -8.80 -7.00
C ASN A 120 -4.83 -8.34 -5.54
N VAL A 121 -4.50 -7.09 -5.20
CA VAL A 121 -4.73 -6.52 -3.86
C VAL A 121 -6.21 -6.55 -3.43
N GLY A 122 -7.16 -6.49 -4.37
CA GLY A 122 -8.58 -6.62 -4.03
C GLY A 122 -8.95 -8.00 -3.47
N ALA A 123 -8.32 -9.09 -3.96
CA ALA A 123 -8.56 -10.43 -3.42
C ALA A 123 -8.07 -10.55 -1.97
N ILE A 124 -6.93 -9.91 -1.67
CA ILE A 124 -6.39 -9.80 -0.32
C ILE A 124 -7.39 -9.08 0.61
N SER A 125 -8.02 -8.00 0.15
CA SER A 125 -9.02 -7.26 0.93
C SER A 125 -10.17 -8.17 1.38
N VAL A 126 -10.66 -9.01 0.47
CA VAL A 126 -11.73 -9.99 0.75
C VAL A 126 -11.29 -11.03 1.77
N GLU A 127 -10.08 -11.58 1.61
CA GLU A 127 -9.51 -12.56 2.54
C GLU A 127 -9.39 -11.97 3.96
N LEU A 128 -8.82 -10.78 4.10
CA LEU A 128 -8.67 -10.11 5.40
C LEU A 128 -10.02 -9.86 6.09
N ALA A 129 -11.05 -9.51 5.32
CA ALA A 129 -12.41 -9.32 5.84
C ALA A 129 -13.04 -10.63 6.34
N GLN A 130 -12.82 -11.76 5.64
CA GLN A 130 -13.33 -13.08 6.02
C GLN A 130 -12.66 -13.64 7.28
N HIS A 131 -11.38 -13.36 7.48
CA HIS A 131 -10.62 -13.84 8.64
C HIS A 131 -10.84 -13.04 9.92
N HIS A 132 -11.80 -12.10 9.95
CA HIS A 132 -12.17 -11.31 11.12
C HIS A 132 -10.96 -10.67 11.83
N LEU A 133 -9.99 -10.16 11.06
CA LEU A 133 -8.83 -9.43 11.60
C LEU A 133 -9.18 -8.09 12.26
N TYR A 134 -10.45 -7.86 12.58
CA TYR A 134 -10.92 -6.79 13.42
C TYR A 134 -10.33 -6.97 14.82
N VAL A 135 -9.23 -6.30 15.09
CA VAL A 135 -8.73 -6.12 16.45
C VAL A 135 -9.84 -5.38 17.21
N LYS A 136 -10.46 -6.07 18.18
CA LYS A 136 -11.43 -5.47 19.11
C LYS A 136 -10.76 -4.40 19.96
#